data_AF-A0A811PX94-F1
#
_entry.id   AF-A0A811PX94-F1
#
_cell.length_a   1.000
_cell.length_b   1.000
_cell.length_c   1.000
_cell.angle_alpha   90.00
_cell.angle_beta   90.00
_cell.angle_gamma   90.00
#
_symmetry.space_group_name_H-M   'P 1'
#
loop_
_entity.id
_entity.type
_entity.pdbx_description
1 polymer ?
#
loop_
_entity_poly.entity_id
_entity_poly.type
_entity_poly.pdbx_seq_one_letter_code
_entity_poly.pdbx_strand_id
1 'polypeptide(L)'
;MQRISLRLLRSSSSAAASTTSSSLVAWQYPAAVGPPDRRCSLRRHFIIPLWKGSGYTTMFMQVQMPYMIFTGLEDYKARGTQASPYYTVTHYTEFAETKDTVLIRGDVVFTSKLTDSEAKTLLETAHSFYVNDVRYRLVERFNKETHDFEFGDVLQVLDMPTM
;
A
#
# COMPACT_ATOMS: atom_id res chain seq x y z
N MET A 1 2.88 13.87 12.56
CA MET A 1 2.76 12.84 11.52
C MET A 1 2.81 11.46 12.21
N GLN A 2 1.68 10.80 12.45
CA GLN A 2 1.70 9.43 13.01
C GLN A 2 2.15 8.47 11.90
N ARG A 3 3.42 8.07 11.91
CA ARG A 3 3.92 6.99 11.06
C ARG A 3 3.57 5.66 11.72
N ILE A 4 2.90 4.78 10.99
CA ILE A 4 2.74 3.38 11.40
C ILE A 4 4.08 2.71 11.16
N SER A 5 4.78 2.36 12.23
CA SER A 5 6.09 1.73 12.14
C SER A 5 5.93 0.23 12.01
N LEU A 6 6.05 -0.30 10.78
CA LEU A 6 6.01 -1.74 10.54
C LEU A 6 7.32 -2.37 11.02
N ARG A 7 7.20 -3.38 11.90
CA ARG A 7 8.35 -4.15 12.38
C ARG A 7 8.59 -5.36 11.48
N LEU A 8 9.80 -5.47 10.91
CA LEU A 8 10.20 -6.62 10.08
C LEU A 8 10.28 -7.87 10.96
N LEU A 9 9.59 -8.92 10.56
CA LEU A 9 9.72 -10.25 11.17
C LEU A 9 10.69 -11.12 10.38
N ARG A 10 10.60 -11.10 9.05
CA ARG A 10 11.48 -11.86 8.15
C ARG A 10 11.37 -11.34 6.72
N SER A 11 12.47 -11.40 5.98
CA SER A 11 12.49 -11.31 4.51
C SER A 11 13.12 -12.58 3.92
N SER A 12 12.58 -13.06 2.81
CA SER A 12 13.18 -14.14 2.03
C SER A 12 12.95 -13.89 0.55
N SER A 13 14.04 -13.84 -0.23
CA SER A 13 13.99 -13.84 -1.70
C SER A 13 13.93 -15.30 -2.19
N SER A 14 12.83 -15.69 -2.83
CA SER A 14 12.73 -17.01 -3.47
C SER A 14 13.03 -16.87 -4.97
N ALA A 15 14.22 -17.33 -5.38
CA ALA A 15 14.50 -17.59 -6.79
C ALA A 15 14.02 -19.02 -7.14
N ALA A 16 12.72 -19.29 -7.03
CA ALA A 16 12.17 -20.57 -7.47
C ALA A 16 11.85 -20.53 -8.97
N ALA A 17 12.18 -21.62 -9.67
CA ALA A 17 12.25 -21.79 -11.13
C ALA A 17 10.90 -21.77 -11.88
N SER A 18 10.07 -20.73 -11.68
CA SER A 18 8.87 -20.47 -12.49
C SER A 18 8.69 -18.96 -12.71
N THR A 19 9.48 -18.38 -13.61
CA THR A 19 9.34 -17.10 -14.36
C THR A 19 8.92 -15.82 -13.60
N THR A 20 8.73 -15.85 -12.28
CA THR A 20 8.26 -14.72 -11.47
C THR A 20 9.04 -14.72 -10.17
N SER A 21 10.17 -14.01 -10.15
CA SER A 21 10.95 -13.77 -8.93
C SER A 21 10.10 -12.97 -7.96
N SER A 22 9.74 -13.57 -6.82
CA SER A 22 8.98 -12.91 -5.76
C SER A 22 9.75 -12.89 -4.44
N SER A 23 9.67 -11.76 -3.74
CA SER A 23 10.17 -11.65 -2.36
C SER A 23 9.00 -11.66 -1.38
N LEU A 24 9.18 -12.41 -0.29
CA LEU A 24 8.24 -12.47 0.82
C LEU A 24 8.74 -11.58 1.93
N VAL A 25 7.87 -10.70 2.42
CA VAL A 25 8.18 -9.84 3.57
C VAL A 25 7.07 -9.93 4.60
N ALA A 26 7.44 -10.27 5.83
CA ALA A 26 6.52 -10.38 6.95
C ALA A 26 6.67 -9.19 7.90
N TRP A 27 5.57 -8.53 8.22
CA TRP A 27 5.52 -7.38 9.12
C TRP A 27 4.50 -7.59 10.25
N GLN A 28 4.62 -6.80 11.32
CA GLN A 28 3.59 -6.69 12.36
C GLN A 28 3.36 -5.24 12.80
N TYR A 29 2.14 -4.97 13.29
CA TYR A 29 1.77 -3.72 13.97
C TYR A 29 0.71 -3.97 15.08
N PRO A 30 0.57 -3.06 16.06
CA PRO A 30 -0.39 -3.20 17.16
C PRO A 30 -1.84 -3.21 16.67
N ALA A 31 -2.70 -4.07 17.25
CA ALA A 31 -4.10 -4.14 16.84
C ALA A 31 -4.88 -2.85 17.12
N ALA A 32 -4.44 -2.03 18.08
CA ALA A 32 -5.00 -0.71 18.36
C ALA A 32 -4.97 0.27 17.17
N VAL A 33 -4.09 0.06 16.17
CA VAL A 33 -4.06 0.83 14.91
C VAL A 33 -5.25 0.46 14.02
N GLY A 34 -5.80 -0.75 14.20
CA GLY A 34 -6.85 -1.36 13.41
C GLY A 34 -6.38 -1.75 12.01
N PRO A 35 -6.87 -2.87 11.44
CA PRO A 35 -6.87 -3.00 9.99
C PRO A 35 -7.72 -1.86 9.40
N PRO A 36 -7.52 -1.44 8.14
CA PRO A 36 -8.33 -0.37 7.55
C PRO A 36 -9.80 -0.75 7.27
N ASP A 37 -10.31 -1.82 7.90
CA ASP A 37 -11.56 -2.52 7.67
C ASP A 37 -12.83 -1.65 7.66
N ARG A 38 -13.04 -0.81 8.67
CA ARG A 38 -14.27 0.00 8.82
C ARG A 38 -14.36 1.10 7.77
N ARG A 39 -13.21 1.54 7.27
CA ARG A 39 -13.04 2.61 6.27
C ARG A 39 -12.95 2.09 4.83
N CYS A 40 -12.60 0.81 4.63
CA CYS A 40 -12.44 0.21 3.31
C CYS A 40 -13.73 -0.29 2.65
N SER A 41 -14.80 -0.53 3.41
CA SER A 41 -16.02 -1.19 2.92
C SER A 41 -16.65 -0.52 1.67
N LEU A 42 -16.50 0.81 1.54
CA LEU A 42 -16.99 1.61 0.42
C LEU A 42 -15.88 2.32 -0.39
N ARG A 43 -14.64 2.35 0.10
CA ARG A 43 -13.54 3.16 -0.48
C ARG A 43 -12.35 2.28 -0.80
N ARG A 44 -12.40 1.72 -2.00
CA ARG A 44 -11.55 0.60 -2.41
C ARG A 44 -10.39 1.02 -3.29
N HIS A 45 -10.35 2.27 -3.77
CA HIS A 45 -9.35 2.70 -4.73
C HIS A 45 -8.61 3.93 -4.23
N PHE A 46 -7.32 4.03 -4.51
CA PHE A 46 -6.57 5.26 -4.30
C PHE A 46 -5.30 5.25 -5.15
N ILE A 47 -4.62 6.39 -5.22
CA ILE A 47 -3.31 6.50 -5.86
C ILE A 47 -2.28 7.05 -4.86
N ILE A 48 -1.10 6.44 -4.84
CA ILE A 48 -0.04 6.79 -3.90
C ILE A 48 1.27 7.02 -4.67
N PRO A 49 1.98 8.13 -4.46
CA PRO A 49 3.31 8.33 -5.01
C PRO A 49 4.33 7.44 -4.29
N LEU A 50 5.15 6.72 -5.05
CA LEU A 50 6.33 6.01 -4.56
C LEU A 50 7.58 6.74 -5.03
N TRP A 51 8.35 7.30 -4.10
CA TRP A 51 9.58 8.02 -4.42
C TRP A 51 10.65 7.08 -4.99
N LYS A 52 11.32 7.51 -6.06
CA LYS A 52 12.36 6.78 -6.82
C LYS A 52 13.70 7.52 -6.86
N GLY A 53 13.93 8.43 -5.91
CA GLY A 53 15.20 9.18 -5.78
C GLY A 53 15.17 10.56 -6.45
N SER A 54 14.83 10.62 -7.73
CA SER A 54 14.75 11.87 -8.52
C SER A 54 13.32 12.29 -8.90
N GLY A 55 12.33 11.54 -8.45
CA GLY A 55 10.92 11.74 -8.73
C GLY A 55 10.08 10.64 -8.08
N TYR A 56 8.85 10.47 -8.52
CA TYR A 56 7.98 9.40 -8.03
C TYR A 56 7.33 8.62 -9.18
N THR A 57 6.99 7.37 -8.90
CA THR A 57 6.05 6.58 -9.70
C THR A 57 4.71 6.54 -8.97
N THR A 58 3.61 6.76 -9.69
CA THR A 58 2.28 6.67 -9.09
C THR A 58 1.81 5.22 -9.09
N MET A 59 1.42 4.73 -7.91
CA MET A 59 0.88 3.39 -7.70
C MET A 59 -0.64 3.49 -7.57
N PHE A 60 -1.36 2.69 -8.34
CA PHE A 60 -2.78 2.44 -8.13
C PHE A 60 -2.96 1.36 -7.06
N MET A 61 -3.68 1.70 -6.00
CA MET A 61 -3.97 0.81 -4.89
C MET A 61 -5.43 0.37 -4.94
N GLN A 62 -5.66 -0.93 -4.78
CA GLN A 62 -6.97 -1.51 -4.57
C GLN A 62 -7.01 -2.17 -3.18
N VAL A 63 -8.01 -1.83 -2.39
CA VAL A 63 -8.18 -2.36 -1.03
C VAL A 63 -9.50 -3.10 -0.92
N GLN A 64 -9.39 -4.39 -0.59
CA GLN A 64 -10.50 -5.25 -0.22
C GLN A 64 -10.01 -6.15 0.90
N MET A 65 -10.21 -5.70 2.14
CA MET A 65 -9.70 -6.41 3.31
C MET A 65 -10.12 -7.89 3.29
N PRO A 66 -9.19 -8.81 3.61
CA PRO A 66 -7.85 -8.57 4.17
C PRO A 66 -6.74 -8.19 3.17
N TYR A 67 -7.07 -7.99 1.89
CA TYR A 67 -6.12 -7.83 0.80
C TYR A 67 -5.90 -6.37 0.37
N MET A 68 -4.65 -6.05 0.01
CA MET A 68 -4.31 -4.86 -0.77
C MET A 68 -3.50 -5.25 -2.00
N ILE A 69 -3.76 -4.59 -3.12
CA ILE A 69 -3.07 -4.81 -4.39
C ILE A 69 -2.54 -3.47 -4.87
N PHE A 70 -1.26 -3.44 -5.25
CA PHE A 70 -0.62 -2.26 -5.81
C PHE A 70 -0.12 -2.56 -7.22
N THR A 71 -0.52 -1.73 -8.16
CA THR A 71 -0.16 -1.82 -9.57
C THR A 71 0.39 -0.47 -10.03
N GLY A 72 1.39 -0.44 -10.91
CA GLY A 72 1.82 0.84 -11.51
C GLY A 72 0.65 1.51 -12.24
N LEU A 73 0.41 2.80 -11.98
CA LEU A 73 -0.77 3.49 -12.54
C LEU A 73 -0.76 3.48 -14.08
N GLU A 74 0.40 3.72 -14.69
CA GLU A 74 0.53 3.71 -16.15
C GLU A 74 0.29 2.32 -16.76
N ASP A 75 0.75 1.26 -16.08
CA ASP A 75 0.46 -0.11 -16.49
C ASP A 75 -1.03 -0.45 -16.37
N TYR A 76 -1.67 0.01 -15.29
CA TYR A 76 -3.10 -0.16 -15.10
C TYR A 76 -3.92 0.62 -16.14
N LYS A 77 -3.53 1.86 -16.48
CA LYS A 77 -4.18 2.61 -17.57
C LYS A 77 -4.06 1.89 -18.91
N ALA A 78 -2.90 1.27 -19.19
CA ALA A 78 -2.65 0.58 -20.46
C ALA A 78 -3.36 -0.78 -20.57
N ARG A 79 -3.51 -1.52 -19.47
CA ARG A 79 -3.95 -2.93 -19.49
C ARG A 79 -5.16 -3.24 -18.60
N GLY A 80 -5.67 -2.26 -17.85
CA GLY A 80 -6.76 -2.42 -16.89
C GLY A 80 -6.47 -3.54 -15.89
N THR A 81 -7.45 -4.42 -15.68
CA THR A 81 -7.35 -5.56 -14.77
C THR A 81 -6.37 -6.64 -15.22
N GLN A 82 -5.84 -6.57 -16.44
CA GLN A 82 -4.79 -7.49 -16.94
C GLN A 82 -3.38 -7.00 -16.59
N ALA A 83 -3.23 -5.81 -16.00
CA ALA A 83 -1.95 -5.34 -15.50
C ALA A 83 -1.48 -6.20 -14.32
N SER A 84 -0.27 -6.75 -14.43
CA SER A 84 0.33 -7.50 -13.32
C SER A 84 0.54 -6.59 -12.10
N PRO A 85 0.14 -7.03 -10.90
CA PRO A 85 0.42 -6.28 -9.68
C PRO A 85 1.93 -6.23 -9.44
N TYR A 86 2.40 -5.15 -8.83
CA TYR A 86 3.77 -5.03 -8.38
C TYR A 86 3.93 -5.61 -6.98
N TYR A 87 2.89 -5.47 -6.17
CA TYR A 87 2.89 -5.89 -4.76
C TYR A 87 1.49 -6.29 -4.32
N THR A 88 1.39 -7.41 -3.62
CA THR A 88 0.16 -7.87 -2.98
C THR A 88 0.39 -8.04 -1.48
N VAL A 89 -0.62 -7.67 -0.69
CA VAL A 89 -0.54 -7.68 0.77
C VAL A 89 -1.74 -8.40 1.35
N THR A 90 -1.51 -9.26 2.33
CA THR A 90 -2.55 -9.94 3.11
C THR A 90 -2.38 -9.61 4.59
N HIS A 91 -3.47 -9.23 5.25
CA HIS A 91 -3.54 -8.98 6.69
C HIS A 91 -4.17 -10.16 7.42
N TYR A 92 -3.51 -10.61 8.48
CA TYR A 92 -3.92 -11.73 9.33
C TYR A 92 -4.25 -11.17 10.72
N THR A 93 -5.54 -11.13 11.04
CA THR A 93 -6.08 -10.47 12.24
C THR A 93 -6.43 -11.44 13.37
N GLU A 94 -6.18 -12.74 13.21
CA GLU A 94 -6.50 -13.77 14.21
C GLU A 94 -5.78 -13.59 15.55
N PHE A 95 -4.68 -12.82 15.56
CA PHE A 95 -3.93 -12.48 16.78
C PHE A 95 -4.26 -11.10 17.34
N ALA A 96 -5.19 -10.36 16.73
CA ALA A 96 -5.52 -9.01 17.14
C ALA A 96 -6.11 -8.99 18.56
N GLU A 97 -7.10 -9.84 18.84
CA GLU A 97 -7.78 -9.87 20.15
C GLU A 97 -6.93 -10.51 21.25
N THR A 98 -6.15 -11.55 20.90
CA THR A 98 -5.44 -12.36 21.89
C THR A 98 -4.01 -11.89 22.16
N LYS A 99 -3.39 -11.19 21.20
CA LYS A 99 -1.97 -10.78 21.26
C LYS A 99 -1.75 -9.32 20.86
N ASP A 100 -2.81 -8.53 20.71
CA ASP A 100 -2.76 -7.13 20.28
C ASP A 100 -1.88 -6.93 19.03
N THR A 101 -1.93 -7.88 18.09
CA THR A 101 -1.02 -7.92 16.94
C THR A 101 -1.73 -8.34 15.67
N VAL A 102 -1.51 -7.60 14.58
CA VAL A 102 -1.85 -8.01 13.22
C VAL A 102 -0.58 -8.42 12.48
N LEU A 103 -0.61 -9.59 11.84
CA LEU A 103 0.48 -10.03 10.97
C LEU A 103 0.19 -9.62 9.53
N ILE A 104 1.23 -9.25 8.81
CA ILE A 104 1.12 -8.88 7.40
C ILE A 104 2.09 -9.72 6.60
N ARG A 105 1.60 -10.26 5.48
CA ARG A 105 2.43 -10.83 4.43
C ARG A 105 2.36 -9.94 3.20
N GLY A 106 3.51 -9.48 2.74
CA GLY A 106 3.66 -8.84 1.45
C GLY A 106 4.40 -9.75 0.47
N ASP A 107 3.88 -9.89 -0.74
CA ASP A 107 4.51 -10.59 -1.86
C ASP A 107 4.86 -9.55 -2.94
N VAL A 108 6.14 -9.26 -3.14
CA VAL A 108 6.60 -8.41 -4.26
C VAL A 108 6.62 -9.27 -5.51
N VAL A 109 5.71 -9.01 -6.44
CA VAL A 109 5.51 -9.84 -7.63
C VAL A 109 6.48 -9.43 -8.75
N PHE A 110 6.73 -8.12 -8.91
CA PHE A 110 7.63 -7.57 -9.92
C PHE A 110 8.89 -6.98 -9.24
N THR A 111 9.81 -7.86 -8.87
CA THR A 111 11.09 -7.50 -8.21
C THR A 111 12.01 -6.60 -9.04
N SER A 112 11.78 -6.48 -10.35
CA SER A 112 12.47 -5.51 -11.22
C SER A 112 11.92 -4.09 -11.15
N LYS A 113 10.72 -3.89 -10.59
CA LYS A 113 10.02 -2.60 -10.50
C LYS A 113 9.89 -2.08 -9.07
N LEU A 114 9.92 -2.99 -8.10
CA LEU A 114 9.71 -2.69 -6.69
C LEU A 114 10.72 -3.46 -5.83
N THR A 115 11.47 -2.74 -5.01
CA THR A 115 12.37 -3.34 -4.02
C THR A 115 11.63 -3.60 -2.69
N ASP A 116 12.21 -4.42 -1.81
CA ASP A 116 11.60 -4.70 -0.49
C ASP A 116 11.46 -3.44 0.38
N SER A 117 12.41 -2.50 0.31
CA SER A 117 12.36 -1.24 1.07
C SER A 117 11.30 -0.28 0.51
N GLU A 118 11.14 -0.24 -0.81
CA GLU A 118 10.07 0.49 -1.47
C GLU A 118 8.71 -0.11 -1.16
N ALA A 119 8.57 -1.44 -1.17
CA ALA A 119 7.35 -2.15 -0.82
C ALA A 119 6.92 -1.85 0.63
N LYS A 120 7.89 -1.84 1.56
CA LYS A 120 7.65 -1.40 2.95
C LYS A 120 7.12 0.04 2.99
N THR A 121 7.83 0.96 2.35
CA THR A 121 7.48 2.39 2.34
C THR A 121 6.09 2.61 1.75
N LEU A 122 5.76 1.90 0.67
CA LEU A 122 4.46 1.93 0.03
C LEU A 122 3.35 1.47 0.97
N LEU A 123 3.58 0.38 1.72
CA LEU A 123 2.60 -0.13 2.68
C LEU A 123 2.41 0.80 3.88
N GLU A 124 3.49 1.31 4.48
CA GLU A 124 3.41 2.29 5.57
C GLU A 124 2.66 3.55 5.12
N THR A 125 2.91 3.99 3.88
CA THR A 125 2.20 5.13 3.28
C THR A 125 0.71 4.81 3.13
N ALA A 126 0.37 3.67 2.52
CA ALA A 126 -1.02 3.23 2.36
C ALA A 126 -1.78 3.16 3.68
N HIS A 127 -1.20 2.53 4.71
CA HIS A 127 -1.81 2.47 6.04
C HIS A 127 -2.02 3.85 6.65
N SER A 128 -1.06 4.76 6.47
CA SER A 128 -1.19 6.12 7.01
C SER A 128 -2.40 6.88 6.45
N PHE A 129 -2.84 6.59 5.22
CA PHE A 129 -4.03 7.18 4.62
C PHE A 129 -5.33 6.66 5.22
N TYR A 130 -5.36 5.42 5.72
CA TYR A 130 -6.56 4.86 6.33
C TYR A 130 -6.65 5.09 7.83
N VAL A 131 -5.53 5.35 8.50
CA VAL A 131 -5.49 5.57 9.97
C VAL A 131 -5.58 7.04 10.34
N ASN A 132 -5.02 7.95 9.54
CA ASN A 132 -5.05 9.38 9.82
C ASN A 132 -6.27 10.06 9.17
N ASP A 133 -7.10 10.75 9.94
CA ASP A 133 -8.34 11.39 9.46
C ASP A 133 -8.12 12.43 8.36
N VAL A 134 -7.08 13.26 8.49
CA VAL A 134 -6.76 14.30 7.51
C VAL A 134 -6.38 13.66 6.17
N ARG A 135 -5.54 12.61 6.22
CA ARG A 135 -5.16 11.86 5.01
C ARG A 135 -6.34 11.07 4.45
N TYR A 136 -7.18 10.50 5.31
CA TYR A 136 -8.31 9.70 4.88
C TYR A 136 -9.29 10.50 4.02
N ARG A 137 -9.50 11.79 4.29
CA ARG A 137 -10.32 12.67 3.45
C ARG A 137 -9.88 12.69 1.98
N LEU A 138 -8.60 12.51 1.68
CA LEU A 138 -8.12 12.38 0.29
C LEU A 138 -8.61 11.09 -0.36
N VAL A 139 -8.61 9.99 0.39
CA VAL A 139 -9.18 8.72 -0.06
C VAL A 139 -10.70 8.85 -0.25
N GLU A 140 -11.38 9.57 0.66
CA GLU A 140 -12.81 9.83 0.54
C GLU A 140 -13.14 10.62 -0.73
N ARG A 141 -12.44 11.74 -0.97
CA ARG A 141 -12.58 12.57 -2.17
C ARG A 141 -12.33 11.76 -3.44
N PHE A 142 -11.23 11.01 -3.49
CA PHE A 142 -10.90 10.17 -4.65
C PHE A 142 -12.04 9.21 -5.04
N ASN A 143 -12.70 8.58 -4.07
CA ASN A 143 -13.75 7.58 -4.32
C ASN A 143 -15.17 8.16 -4.49
N LYS A 144 -15.47 9.37 -3.97
CA LYS A 144 -16.84 9.92 -3.94
C LYS A 144 -17.01 11.26 -4.67
N GLU A 145 -15.96 12.07 -4.69
CA GLU A 145 -15.94 13.45 -5.19
C GLU A 145 -14.75 13.59 -6.16
N THR A 146 -14.63 12.66 -7.12
CA THR A 146 -13.43 12.53 -7.97
C THR A 146 -13.11 13.81 -8.76
N HIS A 147 -14.09 14.66 -9.01
CA HIS A 147 -13.90 15.96 -9.68
C HIS A 147 -13.17 17.00 -8.81
N ASP A 148 -13.23 16.86 -7.48
CA ASP A 148 -12.56 17.73 -6.50
C ASP A 148 -11.25 17.11 -5.96
N PHE A 149 -10.84 15.97 -6.54
CA PHE A 149 -9.61 15.30 -6.14
C PHE A 149 -8.41 15.89 -6.88
N GLU A 150 -7.50 16.48 -6.12
CA GLU A 150 -6.23 16.98 -6.62
C GLU A 150 -5.08 16.10 -6.14
N PHE A 151 -4.29 15.55 -7.09
CA PHE A 151 -3.13 14.73 -6.72
C PHE A 151 -2.03 15.54 -6.03
N GLY A 152 -1.96 16.85 -6.29
CA GLY A 152 -1.05 17.77 -5.59
C GLY A 152 -1.24 17.75 -4.07
N ASP A 153 -2.47 17.63 -3.58
CA ASP A 153 -2.76 17.53 -2.15
C ASP A 153 -2.14 16.26 -1.53
N VAL A 154 -2.06 15.17 -2.31
CA VAL A 154 -1.43 13.91 -1.88
C VAL A 154 0.08 14.09 -1.76
N LEU A 155 0.72 14.79 -2.70
CA LEU A 155 2.15 15.11 -2.61
C LEU A 155 2.44 16.00 -1.40
N GLN A 156 1.61 17.03 -1.19
CA GLN A 156 1.76 17.97 -0.09
C GLN A 156 1.62 17.29 1.27
N VAL A 157 0.61 16.43 1.50
CA VAL A 157 0.42 15.76 2.80
C VAL A 157 1.50 14.72 3.13
N LEU A 158 2.27 14.33 2.12
CA LEU A 158 3.42 13.44 2.21
C LEU A 158 4.75 14.19 2.25
N ASP A 159 4.72 15.53 2.25
CA ASP A 159 5.89 16.40 2.22
C ASP A 159 6.83 16.08 1.04
N MET A 160 6.25 15.70 -0.10
CA MET A 160 7.02 15.38 -1.31
C MET A 160 7.38 16.63 -2.09
N PRO A 161 8.57 16.66 -2.73
CA PRO A 161 8.94 17.75 -3.64
C PRO A 161 7.89 17.90 -4.74
N THR A 162 7.32 19.09 -4.84
CA THR A 162 6.48 19.53 -5.95
C THR A 162 7.37 20.32 -6.90
N MET A 163 7.39 19.95 -8.18
CA MET A 163 8.07 20.71 -9.23
C MET A 163 7.25 21.94 -9.62
#